data_AF-A0A7K3GK74-F1
#
_entry.id   AF-A0A7K3GK74-F1
#
_cell.length_a   1.000
_cell.length_b   1.000
_cell.length_c   1.000
_cell.angle_alpha   90.00
_cell.angle_beta   90.00
_cell.angle_gamma   90.00
#
_symmetry.space_group_name_H-M   'P 1'
#
loop_
_entity.id
_entity.type
_entity.pdbx_description
1 polymer ?
#
loop_
_entity_poly.entity_id
_entity_poly.type
_entity_poly.pdbx_seq_one_letter_code
_entity_poly.pdbx_strand_id
1 'polypeptide(L)'
;MIGGWTGAALFEGPGYDPVSQTISVLGAYGAPGFWVMSAAFLALGACHLLTAWGLRAAATAGRVALAGGGLAALGVVVLPAPSSGGSLHHGAVAVVGFTLLAVWPVLAANGGPAAPWALRLMPSITVTAVMAVGGAWFLIEMHRQGDVGIAERVVTGIQSLWPLVVAASCLRHTGNRVRPASGRP
;
A
#
# COMPACT_ATOMS: atom_id res chain seq x y z
N MET A 1 -0.31 -8.89 -0.72
CA MET A 1 -1.43 -8.26 0.02
C MET A 1 -2.77 -8.92 -0.29
N ILE A 2 -3.31 -8.84 -1.52
CA ILE A 2 -4.63 -9.42 -1.86
C ILE A 2 -4.73 -10.90 -1.49
N GLY A 3 -3.82 -11.72 -1.98
CA GLY A 3 -3.77 -13.15 -1.60
C GLY A 3 -3.53 -13.39 -0.11
N GLY A 4 -2.91 -12.43 0.59
CA GLY A 4 -2.67 -12.50 2.03
C GLY A 4 -3.95 -12.40 2.85
N TRP A 5 -4.76 -11.36 2.62
CA TRP A 5 -6.04 -11.23 3.33
C TRP A 5 -7.06 -12.28 2.88
N THR A 6 -7.06 -12.67 1.59
CA THR A 6 -7.95 -13.73 1.11
C THR A 6 -7.57 -15.07 1.75
N GLY A 7 -6.27 -15.38 1.80
CA GLY A 7 -5.77 -16.59 2.47
C GLY A 7 -6.05 -16.60 3.96
N ALA A 8 -5.77 -15.50 4.67
CA ALA A 8 -6.04 -15.39 6.10
C ALA A 8 -7.54 -15.56 6.41
N ALA A 9 -8.43 -14.96 5.62
CA ALA A 9 -9.88 -15.11 5.78
C ALA A 9 -10.37 -16.56 5.63
N LEU A 10 -9.71 -17.38 4.79
CA LEU A 10 -10.06 -18.81 4.68
C LEU A 10 -9.80 -19.59 5.97
N PHE A 11 -8.81 -19.17 6.77
CA PHE A 11 -8.52 -19.79 8.07
C PHE A 11 -9.49 -19.34 9.17
N GLU A 12 -9.99 -18.10 9.11
CA GLU A 12 -11.04 -17.63 10.03
C GLU A 12 -12.38 -18.35 9.85
N GLY A 13 -12.69 -18.75 8.61
CA GLY A 13 -13.92 -19.47 8.29
C GLY A 13 -15.17 -18.58 8.34
N PRO A 14 -16.37 -19.16 8.54
CA PRO A 14 -17.65 -18.45 8.40
C PRO A 14 -17.90 -17.33 9.40
N GLY A 15 -17.10 -17.26 10.48
CA GLY A 15 -17.19 -16.20 11.49
C GLY A 15 -16.59 -14.87 11.05
N TYR A 16 -15.87 -14.86 9.92
CA TYR A 16 -15.29 -13.64 9.35
C TYR A 16 -16.19 -13.01 8.30
N ASP A 17 -16.60 -11.77 8.53
CA ASP A 17 -17.30 -10.96 7.53
C ASP A 17 -16.35 -9.94 6.87
N PRO A 18 -15.94 -10.13 5.61
CA PRO A 18 -15.04 -9.21 4.92
C PRO A 18 -15.64 -7.83 4.65
N VAL A 19 -16.96 -7.66 4.80
CA VAL A 19 -17.63 -6.36 4.59
C VAL A 19 -17.42 -5.46 5.81
N SER A 20 -17.72 -5.97 7.00
CA SER A 20 -17.65 -5.22 8.25
C SER A 20 -16.33 -5.41 9.02
N GLN A 21 -15.53 -6.44 8.72
CA GLN A 21 -14.27 -6.70 9.42
C GLN A 21 -13.04 -6.36 8.58
N THR A 22 -12.10 -5.70 9.25
CA THR A 22 -10.87 -5.16 8.67
C THR A 22 -9.86 -6.26 8.30
N ILE A 23 -8.96 -5.91 7.39
CA ILE A 23 -7.66 -6.54 7.15
C ILE A 23 -6.88 -6.62 8.46
N SER A 24 -6.91 -5.58 9.30
CA SER A 24 -6.22 -5.61 10.60
C SER A 24 -6.73 -6.68 11.58
N VAL A 25 -8.03 -7.00 11.57
CA VAL A 25 -8.59 -8.10 12.38
C VAL A 25 -7.96 -9.45 12.01
N LEU A 26 -7.68 -9.67 10.73
CA LEU A 26 -7.00 -10.89 10.26
C LEU A 26 -5.56 -11.00 10.78
N GLY A 27 -4.96 -9.90 11.24
CA GLY A 27 -3.62 -9.88 11.84
C GLY A 27 -3.62 -9.87 13.37
N ALA A 28 -4.80 -9.93 14.01
CA ALA A 28 -4.92 -9.88 15.46
C ALA A 28 -4.36 -11.16 16.11
N TYR A 29 -3.70 -11.03 17.27
CA TYR A 29 -3.26 -12.20 18.03
C TYR A 29 -4.47 -13.06 18.43
N GLY A 30 -4.39 -14.35 18.13
CA GLY A 30 -5.47 -15.32 18.39
C GLY A 30 -6.41 -15.55 17.20
N ALA A 31 -6.33 -14.75 16.15
CA ALA A 31 -7.04 -15.00 14.89
C ALA A 31 -6.41 -16.23 14.20
N PRO A 32 -7.17 -17.28 13.83
CA PRO A 32 -6.64 -18.45 13.11
C PRO A 32 -5.74 -18.13 11.91
N GLY A 33 -6.05 -17.07 11.16
CA GLY A 33 -5.32 -16.62 9.98
C GLY A 33 -4.14 -15.66 10.25
N PHE A 34 -3.83 -15.33 11.51
CA PHE A 34 -2.91 -14.24 11.85
C PHE A 34 -1.51 -14.38 11.24
N TRP A 35 -1.00 -15.60 11.13
CA TRP A 35 0.34 -15.87 10.59
C TRP A 35 0.40 -15.62 9.09
N VAL A 36 -0.65 -15.96 8.34
CA VAL A 36 -0.77 -15.66 6.90
C VAL A 36 -0.76 -14.16 6.69
N MET A 37 -1.52 -13.46 7.52
CA MET A 37 -1.66 -12.02 7.42
C MET A 37 -0.37 -11.29 7.79
N SER A 38 0.29 -11.74 8.87
CA SER A 38 1.59 -11.25 9.30
C SER A 38 2.65 -11.45 8.21
N ALA A 39 2.70 -12.64 7.59
CA ALA A 39 3.60 -12.89 6.47
C ALA A 39 3.32 -11.96 5.27
N ALA A 40 2.04 -11.67 5.00
CA ALA A 40 1.65 -10.74 3.93
C ALA A 40 2.09 -9.29 4.23
N PHE A 41 1.96 -8.82 5.46
CA PHE A 41 2.44 -7.52 5.89
C PHE A 41 3.97 -7.42 5.84
N LEU A 42 4.68 -8.45 6.32
CA LEU A 42 6.13 -8.53 6.25
C LEU A 42 6.62 -8.46 4.79
N ALA A 43 6.01 -9.27 3.91
CA ALA A 43 6.35 -9.27 2.49
C ALA A 43 6.06 -7.92 1.84
N LEU A 44 4.91 -7.29 2.13
CA LEU A 44 4.57 -5.97 1.61
C LEU A 44 5.56 -4.91 2.08
N GLY A 45 5.88 -4.89 3.37
CA GLY A 45 6.87 -3.97 3.95
C GLY A 45 8.23 -4.12 3.28
N ALA A 46 8.71 -5.35 3.11
CA ALA A 46 9.95 -5.64 2.39
C ALA A 46 9.90 -5.17 0.93
N CYS A 47 8.80 -5.42 0.21
CA CYS A 47 8.61 -4.93 -1.15
C CYS A 47 8.67 -3.40 -1.24
N HIS A 48 8.04 -2.68 -0.32
CA HIS A 48 8.09 -1.22 -0.27
C HIS A 48 9.52 -0.71 0.00
N LEU A 49 10.24 -1.33 0.94
CA LEU A 49 11.64 -0.98 1.24
C LEU A 49 12.57 -1.22 0.05
N LEU A 50 12.46 -2.39 -0.60
CA LEU A 50 13.23 -2.72 -1.79
C LEU A 50 12.91 -1.79 -2.97
N THR A 51 11.63 -1.43 -3.14
CA THR A 51 11.20 -0.47 -4.17
C THR A 51 11.77 0.91 -3.88
N ALA A 52 11.66 1.40 -2.64
CA ALA A 52 12.25 2.68 -2.23
C ALA A 52 13.76 2.70 -2.46
N TRP A 53 14.46 1.59 -2.17
CA TRP A 53 15.89 1.46 -2.43
C TRP A 53 16.21 1.52 -3.93
N GLY A 54 15.51 0.73 -4.74
CA GLY A 54 15.81 0.54 -6.17
C GLY A 54 15.32 1.66 -7.09
N LEU A 55 14.32 2.44 -6.69
CA LEU A 55 13.65 3.43 -7.54
C LEU A 55 14.43 4.75 -7.64
N ARG A 56 15.64 4.70 -8.23
CA ARG A 56 16.54 5.86 -8.38
C ARG A 56 15.98 7.00 -9.24
N ALA A 57 14.99 6.71 -10.10
CA ALA A 57 14.34 7.73 -10.92
C ALA A 57 13.40 8.64 -10.11
N ALA A 58 12.89 8.17 -8.97
CA ALA A 58 12.02 8.95 -8.10
C ALA A 58 12.82 9.95 -7.26
N ALA A 59 12.19 11.08 -6.94
CA ALA A 59 12.76 12.04 -6.00
C ALA A 59 12.95 11.42 -4.60
N THR A 60 14.00 11.86 -3.89
CA THR A 60 14.40 11.30 -2.59
C THR A 60 13.28 11.37 -1.55
N ALA A 61 12.50 12.46 -1.52
CA ALA A 61 11.40 12.62 -0.58
C ALA A 61 10.35 11.50 -0.72
N GLY A 62 9.95 11.16 -1.95
CA GLY A 62 9.02 10.06 -2.20
C GLY A 62 9.59 8.69 -1.85
N ARG A 63 10.91 8.48 -2.05
CA ARG A 63 11.58 7.24 -1.63
C ARG A 63 11.57 7.09 -0.11
N VAL A 64 11.84 8.16 0.63
CA VAL A 64 11.78 8.18 2.10
C VAL A 64 10.36 7.92 2.58
N ALA A 65 9.35 8.55 1.98
CA ALA A 65 7.95 8.31 2.32
C ALA A 65 7.54 6.85 2.05
N LEU A 66 7.91 6.28 0.90
CA LEU A 66 7.64 4.88 0.58
C LEU A 66 8.34 3.92 1.57
N ALA A 67 9.59 4.20 1.93
CA ALA A 67 10.33 3.42 2.92
C ALA A 67 9.64 3.47 4.28
N GLY A 68 9.21 4.67 4.72
CA GLY A 68 8.44 4.83 5.95
C GLY A 68 7.10 4.09 5.92
N GLY A 69 6.40 4.08 4.78
CA GLY A 69 5.21 3.25 4.58
C GLY A 69 5.51 1.75 4.68
N GLY A 70 6.66 1.30 4.16
CA GLY A 70 7.15 -0.06 4.33
C GLY A 70 7.44 -0.41 5.79
N LEU A 71 8.10 0.49 6.53
CA LEU A 71 8.36 0.32 7.97
C LEU A 71 7.07 0.29 8.79
N ALA A 72 6.08 1.11 8.45
CA ALA A 72 4.77 1.07 9.10
C ALA A 72 4.06 -0.27 8.88
N ALA A 73 4.15 -0.85 7.68
CA ALA A 73 3.63 -2.19 7.40
C ALA A 73 4.33 -3.29 8.22
N LEU A 74 5.62 -3.15 8.52
CA LEU A 74 6.30 -4.03 9.49
C LEU A 74 5.84 -3.75 10.92
N GLY A 75 5.62 -2.47 11.26
CA GLY A 75 5.18 -2.02 12.57
C GLY A 75 3.83 -2.59 12.98
N VAL A 76 2.86 -2.71 12.07
CA VAL A 76 1.55 -3.32 12.38
C VAL A 76 1.62 -4.82 12.71
N VAL A 77 2.72 -5.50 12.35
CA VAL A 77 2.98 -6.90 12.76
C VAL A 77 3.44 -6.97 14.21
N VAL A 78 4.26 -6.01 14.63
CA VAL A 78 4.75 -5.90 16.02
C VAL A 78 3.67 -5.34 16.95
N LEU A 79 2.77 -4.52 16.40
CA LEU A 79 1.66 -3.88 17.10
C LEU A 79 0.33 -4.31 16.46
N PRO A 80 -0.06 -5.59 16.58
CA PRO A 80 -1.29 -6.07 15.97
C PRO A 80 -2.51 -5.42 16.60
N ALA A 81 -3.58 -5.35 15.82
CA ALA A 81 -4.87 -4.90 16.32
C ALA A 81 -5.38 -5.89 17.38
N PRO A 82 -6.08 -5.41 18.43
CA PRO A 82 -6.77 -6.29 19.34
C PRO A 82 -7.96 -6.93 18.62
N SER A 83 -8.37 -8.13 19.07
CA SER A 83 -9.55 -8.83 18.54
C SER A 83 -10.88 -8.15 18.87
N SER A 84 -10.90 -7.24 19.84
CA SER A 84 -12.03 -6.37 20.17
C SER A 84 -11.55 -5.03 20.72
N GLY A 85 -12.34 -3.97 20.52
CA GLY A 85 -11.97 -2.61 20.91
C GLY A 85 -10.91 -1.97 20.00
N GLY A 86 -10.38 -0.82 20.42
CA GLY A 86 -9.37 -0.06 19.68
C GLY A 86 -7.98 -0.13 20.32
N SER A 87 -6.93 -0.04 19.51
CA SER A 87 -5.54 0.14 19.97
C SER A 87 -4.97 1.43 19.42
N LEU A 88 -4.61 2.35 20.32
CA LEU A 88 -3.99 3.62 19.95
C LEU A 88 -2.64 3.41 19.24
N HIS A 89 -1.84 2.44 19.67
CA HIS A 89 -0.54 2.16 19.06
C HIS A 89 -0.70 1.60 17.64
N HIS A 90 -1.59 0.62 17.45
CA HIS A 90 -1.87 0.07 16.12
C HIS A 90 -2.44 1.15 15.20
N GLY A 91 -3.45 1.88 15.69
CA GLY A 91 -4.09 2.96 14.94
C GLY A 91 -3.11 4.05 14.52
N ALA A 92 -2.20 4.47 15.40
CA ALA A 92 -1.17 5.45 15.08
C ALA A 92 -0.23 4.96 13.98
N VAL A 93 0.28 3.73 14.08
CA VAL A 93 1.17 3.15 13.05
C VAL A 93 0.45 2.99 11.71
N ALA A 94 -0.81 2.54 11.74
CA ALA A 94 -1.64 2.43 10.54
C ALA A 94 -1.83 3.80 9.89
N VAL A 95 -2.26 4.82 10.64
CA VAL A 95 -2.46 6.19 10.11
C VAL A 95 -1.18 6.75 9.49
N VAL A 96 -0.03 6.58 10.15
CA VAL A 96 1.27 6.99 9.60
C VAL A 96 1.55 6.25 8.29
N GLY A 97 1.37 4.93 8.26
CA GLY A 97 1.57 4.11 7.06
C GLY A 97 0.67 4.53 5.89
N PHE A 98 -0.64 4.64 6.12
CA PHE A 98 -1.61 5.08 5.12
C PHE A 98 -1.28 6.48 4.61
N THR A 99 -0.89 7.41 5.49
CA THR A 99 -0.56 8.78 5.09
C THR A 99 0.69 8.80 4.22
N LEU A 100 1.76 8.15 4.66
CA LEU A 100 3.02 8.08 3.90
C LEU A 100 2.80 7.42 2.53
N LEU A 101 2.03 6.33 2.47
CA LEU A 101 1.67 5.64 1.24
C LEU A 101 0.70 6.44 0.36
N ALA A 102 -0.06 7.40 0.91
CA ALA A 102 -0.89 8.29 0.10
C ALA A 102 -0.07 9.44 -0.51
N VAL A 103 0.89 10.02 0.23
CA VAL A 103 1.64 11.21 -0.21
C VAL A 103 2.90 10.89 -1.01
N TRP A 104 3.47 9.69 -0.88
CA TRP A 104 4.70 9.32 -1.59
C TRP A 104 4.65 9.51 -3.12
N PRO A 105 3.53 9.32 -3.86
CA PRO A 105 3.51 9.47 -5.32
C PRO A 105 3.83 10.91 -5.75
N VAL A 106 3.25 11.91 -5.08
CA VAL A 106 3.53 13.33 -5.34
C VAL A 106 4.95 13.69 -4.91
N LEU A 107 5.40 13.18 -3.77
CA LEU A 107 6.78 13.39 -3.29
C LEU A 107 7.84 12.66 -4.14
N ALA A 108 7.46 11.61 -4.86
CA ALA A 108 8.31 10.83 -5.75
C ALA A 108 8.37 11.42 -7.16
N ALA A 109 7.40 12.29 -7.51
CA ALA A 109 7.29 12.86 -8.84
C ALA A 109 8.59 13.57 -9.21
N ASN A 110 9.14 13.23 -10.38
CA ASN A 110 10.43 13.75 -10.81
C ASN A 110 10.49 13.81 -12.34
N GLY A 111 10.46 15.02 -12.89
CA GLY A 111 10.71 15.30 -14.30
C GLY A 111 9.50 15.65 -15.17
N GLY A 112 9.82 16.04 -16.41
CA GLY A 112 8.86 16.42 -17.45
C GLY A 112 8.37 15.24 -18.33
N PRO A 113 7.90 15.48 -19.57
CA PRO A 113 7.30 14.45 -20.43
C PRO A 113 8.19 13.21 -20.69
N ALA A 114 9.51 13.37 -20.59
CA ALA A 114 10.50 12.31 -20.78
C ALA A 114 10.71 11.39 -19.56
N ALA A 115 10.05 11.64 -18.43
CA ALA A 115 10.06 10.78 -17.26
C ALA A 115 9.09 9.58 -17.43
N PRO A 116 9.31 8.46 -16.71
CA PRO A 116 8.35 7.37 -16.62
C PRO A 116 6.96 7.92 -16.25
N TRP A 117 5.91 7.47 -16.94
CA TRP A 117 4.60 8.12 -16.85
C TRP A 117 4.05 8.13 -15.42
N ALA A 118 4.31 7.09 -14.63
CA ALA A 118 3.81 6.97 -13.26
C ALA A 118 4.57 7.87 -12.26
N LEU A 119 5.70 8.47 -12.66
CA LEU A 119 6.43 9.48 -11.88
C LEU A 119 6.13 10.91 -12.36
N ARG A 120 5.20 11.10 -13.30
CA ARG A 120 4.75 12.43 -13.72
C ARG A 120 3.77 12.98 -12.69
N LEU A 121 3.78 14.31 -12.56
CA LEU A 121 2.99 15.00 -11.54
C LEU A 121 1.48 14.70 -11.63
N MET A 122 0.87 14.73 -12.81
CA MET A 122 -0.59 14.53 -12.94
C MET A 122 -1.05 13.13 -12.51
N PRO A 123 -0.44 12.02 -12.97
CA PRO A 123 -0.72 10.69 -12.42
C PRO A 123 -0.46 10.60 -10.91
N SER A 124 0.63 11.19 -10.41
CA SER A 124 0.95 11.21 -8.98
C SER A 124 -0.12 11.93 -8.15
N ILE A 125 -0.58 13.11 -8.57
CA ILE A 125 -1.67 13.83 -7.89
C ILE A 125 -2.95 13.00 -7.91
N THR A 126 -3.29 12.43 -9.08
CA THR A 126 -4.51 11.64 -9.25
C THR A 126 -4.54 10.46 -8.28
N VAL A 127 -3.46 9.67 -8.23
CA VAL A 127 -3.42 8.51 -7.34
C VAL A 127 -3.35 8.91 -5.86
N THR A 128 -2.63 9.98 -5.52
CA THR A 128 -2.62 10.51 -4.16
C THR A 128 -4.01 10.95 -3.71
N ALA A 129 -4.76 11.63 -4.58
CA ALA A 129 -6.14 12.03 -4.29
C ALA A 129 -7.05 10.81 -4.12
N VAL A 130 -6.93 9.80 -4.99
CA VAL A 130 -7.69 8.53 -4.86
C VAL A 130 -7.37 7.82 -3.54
N MET A 131 -6.10 7.71 -3.17
CA MET A 131 -5.68 7.12 -1.89
C MET A 131 -6.18 7.93 -0.69
N ALA A 132 -6.15 9.26 -0.76
CA ALA A 132 -6.64 10.14 0.30
C ALA A 132 -8.17 10.02 0.47
N VAL A 133 -8.92 10.00 -0.63
CA VAL A 133 -10.38 9.78 -0.60
C VAL A 133 -10.71 8.40 -0.05
N GLY A 134 -9.99 7.36 -0.48
CA GLY A 134 -10.15 6.00 0.05
C GLY A 134 -9.83 5.92 1.55
N GLY A 135 -8.77 6.59 2.00
CA GLY A 135 -8.42 6.70 3.42
C GLY A 135 -9.46 7.45 4.23
N ALA A 136 -9.99 8.57 3.71
CA ALA A 136 -11.07 9.31 4.35
C ALA A 136 -12.36 8.47 4.43
N TRP A 137 -12.69 7.73 3.38
CA TRP A 137 -13.82 6.79 3.39
C TRP A 137 -13.63 5.71 4.46
N PHE A 138 -12.45 5.09 4.53
CA PHE A 138 -12.14 4.12 5.59
C PHE A 138 -12.30 4.71 7.00
N LEU A 139 -11.80 5.94 7.24
CA LEU A 139 -11.99 6.62 8.51
C LEU A 139 -13.48 6.88 8.81
N ILE A 140 -14.27 7.30 7.82
CA ILE A 140 -15.70 7.53 8.00
C ILE A 140 -16.42 6.23 8.39
N GLU A 141 -16.16 5.12 7.67
CA GLU A 141 -16.79 3.83 7.98
C GLU A 141 -16.38 3.29 9.35
N MET A 142 -15.14 3.53 9.77
CA MET A 142 -14.68 3.16 11.12
C MET A 142 -15.49 3.87 12.22
N HIS A 143 -15.90 5.13 12.01
CA HIS A 143 -16.75 5.85 12.96
C HIS A 143 -18.22 5.43 12.88
N ARG A 144 -18.70 5.07 11.68
CA ARG A 144 -20.10 4.70 11.43
C ARG A 144 -20.41 3.22 11.70
N GLN A 145 -19.38 2.39 11.90
CA GLN A 145 -19.50 0.93 12.01
C GLN A 145 -20.20 0.32 10.77
N GLY A 146 -19.93 0.89 9.59
CA GLY A 146 -20.49 0.45 8.31
C GLY A 146 -19.55 -0.52 7.59
N ASP A 147 -19.34 -0.31 6.29
CA ASP A 147 -18.59 -1.23 5.41
C ASP A 147 -17.06 -1.02 5.51
N VAL A 148 -16.56 -0.93 6.75
CA VAL A 148 -15.16 -0.58 7.05
C VAL A 148 -14.16 -1.57 6.45
N GLY A 149 -14.53 -2.86 6.37
CA GLY A 149 -13.72 -3.91 5.76
C GLY A 149 -13.57 -3.74 4.24
N ILE A 150 -14.60 -3.24 3.56
CA ILE A 150 -14.52 -2.92 2.12
C ILE A 150 -13.61 -1.71 1.91
N ALA A 151 -13.88 -0.61 2.63
CA ALA A 151 -13.15 0.63 2.47
C ALA A 151 -11.64 0.42 2.64
N GLU A 152 -11.24 -0.29 3.71
CA GLU A 152 -9.84 -0.61 3.98
C GLU A 152 -9.18 -1.43 2.86
N ARG A 153 -9.87 -2.45 2.35
CA ARG A 153 -9.36 -3.30 1.25
C ARG A 153 -9.12 -2.49 -0.01
N VAL A 154 -10.03 -1.59 -0.35
CA VAL A 154 -9.91 -0.72 -1.52
C VAL A 154 -8.67 0.16 -1.39
N VAL A 155 -8.55 0.92 -0.29
CA VAL A 155 -7.40 1.82 -0.13
C VAL A 155 -6.08 1.04 0.00
N THR A 156 -6.06 -0.05 0.77
CA THR A 156 -4.87 -0.89 0.96
C THR A 156 -4.44 -1.57 -0.34
N GLY A 157 -5.40 -2.02 -1.15
CA GLY A 157 -5.16 -2.61 -2.46
C GLY A 157 -4.48 -1.61 -3.41
N ILE A 158 -5.00 -0.39 -3.48
CA ILE A 158 -4.44 0.69 -4.31
C ILE A 158 -3.02 1.06 -3.81
N GLN A 159 -2.85 1.21 -2.50
CA GLN A 159 -1.56 1.53 -1.87
C GLN A 159 -0.50 0.44 -2.07
N SER A 160 -0.90 -0.83 -2.08
CA SER A 160 0.00 -1.95 -2.34
C SER A 160 0.37 -2.06 -3.83
N LEU A 161 -0.54 -1.69 -4.74
CA LEU A 161 -0.36 -1.86 -6.18
C LEU A 161 0.48 -0.74 -6.80
N TRP A 162 0.30 0.50 -6.36
CA TRP A 162 0.92 1.66 -7.02
C TRP A 162 2.47 1.61 -7.05
N PRO A 163 3.20 1.24 -5.98
CA PRO A 163 4.66 1.11 -6.04
C PRO A 163 5.15 0.14 -7.12
N LEU A 164 4.42 -0.97 -7.31
CA LEU A 164 4.69 -1.93 -8.37
C LEU A 164 4.45 -1.33 -9.77
N VAL A 165 3.35 -0.59 -9.95
CA VAL A 165 3.05 0.13 -11.21
C VAL A 165 4.16 1.11 -11.55
N VAL A 166 4.63 1.88 -10.56
CA VAL A 166 5.72 2.83 -10.74
C VAL A 166 7.01 2.12 -11.16
N ALA A 167 7.41 1.07 -10.44
CA ALA A 167 8.59 0.27 -10.77
C ALA A 167 8.50 -0.32 -12.18
N ALA A 168 7.35 -0.89 -12.56
CA ALA A 168 7.13 -1.42 -13.90
C ALA A 168 7.19 -0.32 -14.98
N SER A 169 6.67 0.88 -14.71
CA SER A 169 6.78 2.00 -15.64
C SER A 169 8.23 2.42 -15.88
N CYS A 170 9.06 2.42 -14.84
CA CYS A 170 10.49 2.72 -14.93
C CYS A 170 11.24 1.67 -15.74
N LEU A 171 10.97 0.38 -15.50
CA LEU A 171 11.58 -0.71 -16.25
C LEU A 171 11.26 -0.64 -17.76
N ARG A 172 9.99 -0.38 -18.10
CA ARG A 172 9.55 -0.20 -19.50
C ARG A 172 10.21 1.02 -20.14
N HIS A 173 10.33 2.12 -19.40
CA HIS A 173 10.97 3.34 -19.88
C HIS A 173 12.45 3.13 -20.21
N THR A 174 13.18 2.42 -19.35
CA THR A 174 14.59 2.06 -19.60
C THR A 174 14.71 1.15 -20.84
N GLY A 175 13.84 0.14 -20.97
CA GLY A 175 13.83 -0.75 -22.15
C GLY A 175 13.58 -0.01 -23.47
N ASN A 176 12.70 0.98 -23.48
CA ASN A 176 12.42 1.80 -24.67
C ASN A 176 13.57 2.75 -25.04
N ARG A 177 14.40 3.17 -24.08
CA ARG A 177 15.60 3.99 -24.36
C ARG A 177 16.76 3.15 -24.91
N VAL A 178 16.84 1.88 -24.53
CA VAL A 178 17.94 0.98 -24.94
C VAL A 178 17.73 0.39 -26.34
N ARG A 179 16.49 0.25 -26.82
CA ARG A 179 16.22 -0.11 -28.22
C ARG A 179 16.60 1.08 -29.13
N PRO A 180 17.71 1.03 -29.89
CA PRO A 180 17.96 2.03 -30.92
C PRO A 180 16.89 1.88 -31.99
N ALA A 181 16.62 2.96 -32.73
CA ALA A 181 15.80 2.91 -33.94
C ALA A 181 16.50 2.07 -35.02
N SER A 182 16.55 0.74 -34.85
CA SER A 182 16.99 -0.16 -35.90
C SER A 182 15.80 -0.37 -36.86
N GLY A 183 15.87 0.33 -37.98
CA GLY A 183 15.14 -0.02 -39.19
C GLY A 183 13.84 0.75 -39.41
N ARG A 184 13.92 1.81 -40.20
CA ARG A 184 13.00 1.95 -41.32
C ARG A 184 13.83 2.15 -42.60
N PRO A 185 13.62 1.32 -43.64
CA PRO A 185 14.12 1.62 -44.98
C PRO A 185 13.46 2.88 -45.56
#